data_AF-A0A8J7DEF3-F1
#
_entry.id   AF-A0A8J7DEF3-F1
#
_cell.length_a   1.000
_cell.length_b   1.000
_cell.length_c   1.000
_cell.angle_alpha   90.00
_cell.angle_beta   90.00
_cell.angle_gamma   90.00
#
_symmetry.space_group_name_H-M   'P 1'
#
loop_
_entity.id
_entity.type
_entity.pdbx_description
1 polymer ?
#
loop_
_entity_poly.entity_id
_entity_poly.type
_entity_poly.pdbx_seq_one_letter_code
_entity_poly.pdbx_strand_id
1 'polypeptide(L)'
;MRWVTRRKIKSEIVIGRQAALLGIIVLAIVIISRLTGGLQFLEWMAFNKFLRFRAPEPIDDKVLVMGINEADIRSVGRYPIPDREIATPIEAVQM
;
A
#
# COMPACT_ATOMS: atom_id res chain seq x y z
N MET A 1 44.36 -33.75 18.54
CA MET A 1 43.01 -33.90 17.96
C MET A 1 42.44 -32.60 17.36
N ARG A 2 43.24 -31.77 16.67
CA ARG A 2 42.83 -30.44 16.14
C ARG A 2 42.82 -30.33 14.61
N TRP A 3 43.28 -31.35 13.90
CA TRP A 3 43.54 -31.32 12.45
C TRP A 3 42.37 -31.82 11.60
N VAL A 4 41.50 -32.66 12.16
CA VAL A 4 40.32 -33.21 11.45
C VAL A 4 39.22 -32.16 11.29
N THR A 5 39.06 -31.27 12.27
CA THR A 5 37.99 -30.25 12.29
C THR A 5 38.11 -29.24 11.16
N ARG A 6 39.34 -28.85 10.76
CA ARG A 6 39.56 -27.88 9.68
C ARG A 6 39.20 -28.41 8.28
N ARG A 7 39.33 -29.73 8.03
CA ARG A 7 38.98 -30.32 6.73
C ARG A 7 37.47 -30.42 6.54
N LYS A 8 36.73 -30.74 7.60
CA LYS A 8 35.26 -30.84 7.59
C LYS A 8 34.59 -29.48 7.35
N ILE A 9 35.14 -28.40 7.92
CA ILE A 9 34.63 -27.03 7.72
C ILE A 9 34.81 -26.59 6.25
N LYS A 10 35.93 -26.91 5.61
CA LYS A 10 36.17 -26.53 4.21
C LYS A 10 35.20 -27.22 3.23
N SER A 11 34.77 -28.45 3.48
CA SER A 11 33.86 -29.18 2.58
C SER A 11 32.41 -28.69 2.67
N GLU A 12 31.95 -28.28 3.85
CA GLU A 12 30.58 -27.76 4.05
C GLU A 12 30.39 -26.38 3.40
N ILE A 13 31.43 -25.53 3.43
CA ILE A 13 31.43 -24.21 2.78
C ILE A 13 31.31 -24.34 1.26
N VAL A 14 31.89 -25.38 0.65
CA VAL A 14 31.85 -25.58 -0.81
C VAL A 14 30.44 -25.94 -1.30
N ILE A 15 29.67 -26.70 -0.51
CA ILE A 15 28.27 -27.03 -0.81
C ILE A 15 27.40 -25.77 -0.65
N GLY A 16 27.60 -25.01 0.43
CA GLY A 16 26.92 -23.71 0.63
C GLY A 16 27.20 -22.69 -0.48
N ARG A 17 28.40 -22.74 -1.09
CA ARG A 17 28.79 -21.83 -2.17
C ARG A 17 28.04 -22.08 -3.48
N GLN A 18 27.72 -23.34 -3.80
CA GLN A 18 26.93 -23.67 -4.99
C GLN A 18 25.46 -23.25 -4.82
N ALA A 19 24.89 -23.48 -3.64
CA ALA A 19 23.55 -22.99 -3.29
C ALA A 19 23.48 -21.45 -3.29
N ALA A 20 24.54 -20.78 -2.79
CA ALA A 20 24.62 -19.33 -2.79
C ALA A 20 24.68 -18.74 -4.21
N LEU A 21 25.38 -19.39 -5.15
CA LEU A 21 25.43 -18.93 -6.54
C LEU A 21 24.05 -18.95 -7.21
N LEU A 22 23.29 -20.04 -7.02
CA LEU A 22 21.90 -20.12 -7.51
C LEU A 22 21.03 -19.04 -6.86
N GLY A 23 21.16 -18.84 -5.54
CA GLY A 23 20.44 -17.79 -4.83
C GLY A 23 20.75 -16.38 -5.37
N ILE A 24 22.03 -16.08 -5.62
CA ILE A 24 22.47 -14.80 -6.19
C ILE A 24 21.91 -14.60 -7.60
N ILE A 25 21.89 -15.64 -8.43
CA ILE A 25 21.33 -15.57 -9.79
C ILE A 25 19.85 -15.24 -9.75
N VAL A 26 19.07 -15.95 -8.93
CA VAL A 26 17.63 -15.69 -8.76
C VAL A 26 17.40 -14.28 -8.26
N LEU A 27 18.19 -13.84 -7.27
CA LEU A 27 18.08 -12.50 -6.69
C LEU A 27 18.40 -11.41 -7.72
N ALA A 28 19.41 -11.61 -8.56
CA ALA A 28 19.75 -10.70 -9.65
C ALA A 28 18.63 -10.62 -10.70
N ILE A 29 18.03 -11.75 -11.09
CA ILE A 29 16.89 -11.78 -12.00
C ILE A 29 15.72 -10.99 -11.42
N VAL A 30 15.37 -11.22 -10.15
CA VAL A 30 14.30 -10.51 -9.46
C VAL A 30 14.56 -9.00 -9.44
N ILE A 31 15.79 -8.57 -9.16
CA ILE A 31 16.15 -7.14 -9.17
C ILE A 31 16.00 -6.54 -10.57
N ILE A 32 16.49 -7.21 -11.61
CA ILE A 32 16.38 -6.72 -12.99
C ILE A 32 14.92 -6.65 -13.43
N SER A 33 14.12 -7.69 -13.14
CA SER A 33 12.69 -7.69 -13.39
C SER A 33 11.97 -6.57 -12.64
N ARG A 34 12.43 -6.20 -11.44
CA ARG A 34 11.88 -5.05 -10.70
C ARG A 34 12.23 -3.72 -11.36
N LEU A 35 13.49 -3.52 -11.75
CA LEU A 35 13.97 -2.29 -12.37
C LEU A 35 13.33 -2.04 -13.74
N THR A 36 13.00 -3.10 -14.47
CA THR A 36 12.31 -3.03 -15.77
C THR A 36 10.79 -2.95 -15.66
N GLY A 37 10.22 -2.99 -14.44
CA GLY A 37 8.77 -2.95 -14.21
C GLY A 37 8.04 -4.27 -14.45
N GLY A 38 8.75 -5.38 -14.70
CA GLY A 38 8.14 -6.71 -14.90
C GLY A 38 7.39 -7.26 -13.68
N LEU A 39 7.71 -6.79 -12.47
CA LEU A 39 6.99 -7.14 -11.24
C LEU A 39 5.82 -6.20 -10.91
N GLN A 40 5.64 -5.11 -11.66
CA GLN A 40 4.65 -4.06 -11.36
C GLN A 40 3.21 -4.59 -11.34
N PHE A 41 2.87 -5.51 -12.26
CA PHE A 41 1.56 -6.16 -12.29
C PHE A 41 1.26 -6.96 -11.01
N LEU A 42 2.27 -7.70 -10.52
CA LEU A 42 2.15 -8.47 -9.29
C LEU A 42 2.04 -7.56 -8.07
N GLU A 43 2.78 -6.44 -8.05
CA GLU A 43 2.69 -5.43 -7.00
C GLU A 43 1.27 -4.86 -6.89
N TRP A 44 0.63 -4.50 -8.01
CA TRP A 44 -0.75 -4.01 -8.02
C TRP A 44 -1.75 -5.06 -7.58
N MET A 45 -1.60 -6.31 -8.02
CA MET A 45 -2.47 -7.40 -7.60
C MET A 45 -2.37 -7.66 -6.10
N ALA A 46 -1.15 -7.69 -5.56
CA ALA A 46 -0.90 -7.83 -4.14
C ALA A 46 -1.53 -6.67 -3.35
N PHE A 47 -1.30 -5.44 -3.80
CA PHE A 47 -1.83 -4.24 -3.16
C PHE A 47 -3.37 -4.26 -3.07
N ASN A 48 -4.06 -4.55 -4.18
CA ASN A 48 -5.52 -4.67 -4.19
C ASN A 48 -6.02 -5.75 -3.23
N LYS A 49 -5.29 -6.87 -3.13
CA LYS A 49 -5.63 -7.95 -2.21
C LYS A 49 -5.41 -7.54 -0.75
N PHE A 50 -4.34 -6.81 -0.44
CA PHE A 50 -4.10 -6.25 0.89
C PHE A 50 -5.15 -5.22 1.30
N LEU A 51 -5.57 -4.33 0.39
CA LEU A 51 -6.66 -3.40 0.65
C LEU A 51 -7.97 -4.14 0.98
N ARG A 52 -8.25 -5.25 0.31
CA ARG A 52 -9.41 -6.10 0.59
C ARG A 52 -9.32 -6.89 1.89
N PHE A 53 -8.12 -7.09 2.45
CA PHE A 53 -7.95 -7.73 3.75
C PHE A 53 -8.25 -6.80 4.93
N ARG A 54 -8.36 -5.48 4.69
CA ARG A 54 -8.93 -4.58 5.69
C ARG A 54 -10.38 -5.01 5.95
N ALA A 55 -10.77 -5.07 7.23
CA ALA A 55 -12.17 -5.31 7.59
C ALA A 55 -13.06 -4.31 6.84
N PRO A 56 -14.18 -4.74 6.24
CA PRO A 56 -15.12 -3.83 5.62
C PRO A 56 -15.46 -2.73 6.63
N GLU A 57 -15.21 -1.47 6.27
CA GLU A 57 -15.69 -0.35 7.05
C GLU A 57 -17.23 -0.52 7.12
N PRO A 58 -17.84 -0.47 8.32
CA PRO A 58 -19.30 -0.47 8.39
C PRO A 58 -19.79 0.65 7.47
N ILE A 59 -20.73 0.32 6.59
CA ILE A 59 -21.39 1.33 5.76
C ILE A 59 -22.06 2.26 6.76
N ASP A 60 -21.49 3.45 6.93
CA ASP A 60 -22.13 4.48 7.71
C ASP A 60 -23.37 4.91 6.94
N ASP A 61 -24.55 4.56 7.44
CA ASP A 61 -25.84 4.89 6.82
C ASP A 61 -26.07 6.42 6.75
N LYS A 62 -25.14 7.22 7.29
CA LYS A 62 -25.17 8.68 7.37
C LYS A 62 -24.28 9.33 6.29
N VAL A 63 -24.38 8.91 5.04
CA VAL A 63 -23.79 9.69 3.92
C VAL A 63 -24.75 10.82 3.56
N LEU A 64 -24.56 12.00 4.18
CA LEU A 64 -25.28 13.22 3.81
C LEU A 64 -24.66 13.82 2.55
N VAL A 65 -25.26 13.55 1.40
CA VAL A 65 -24.89 14.22 0.14
C VAL A 65 -25.59 15.58 0.08
N MET A 66 -24.88 16.64 0.46
CA MET A 66 -25.35 18.02 0.28
C MET A 66 -24.93 18.54 -1.10
N GLY A 67 -25.91 18.70 -1.99
CA GLY A 67 -25.71 19.44 -3.24
C GLY A 67 -25.87 20.94 -2.99
N ILE A 68 -24.84 21.73 -3.26
CA ILE A 68 -24.93 23.20 -3.25
C ILE A 68 -25.42 23.63 -4.64
N ASN A 69 -26.57 24.30 -4.70
CA ASN A 69 -27.11 24.80 -5.95
C ASN A 69 -26.79 26.29 -6.15
N GLU A 70 -26.97 26.77 -7.38
CA GLU A 70 -26.77 28.17 -7.78
C GLU A 70 -27.65 29.14 -6.96
N ALA A 71 -28.84 28.71 -6.54
CA ALA A 71 -29.70 29.50 -5.66
C ALA A 71 -29.05 29.74 -4.28
N ASP A 72 -28.35 28.74 -3.74
CA ASP A 72 -27.66 28.81 -2.44
C ASP A 72 -26.42 29.70 -2.52
N ILE A 73 -25.70 29.65 -3.65
CA ILE A 73 -24.55 30.55 -3.91
C ILE A 73 -25.03 32.00 -3.97
N ARG A 74 -26.16 32.25 -4.63
CA ARG A 74 -26.75 33.60 -4.74
C ARG A 74 -27.28 34.11 -3.40
N SER A 75 -27.84 33.25 -2.54
CA SER A 75 -28.34 33.67 -1.22
C SER A 75 -27.21 34.05 -0.27
N VAL A 76 -26.05 33.38 -0.34
CA VAL A 76 -24.86 33.75 0.43
C VAL A 76 -24.20 35.02 -0.16
N GLY A 77 -24.39 35.28 -1.45
CA GLY A 77 -23.94 36.50 -2.12
C GLY A 77 -22.42 36.63 -2.24
N ARG A 78 -21.67 35.60 -1.84
CA ARG A 78 -20.21 35.54 -1.88
C ARG A 78 -19.78 34.12 -2.22
N TYR A 79 -18.89 34.02 -3.20
CA TYR A 79 -18.19 32.80 -3.56
C TYR A 79 -16.68 33.04 -3.41
N PRO A 80 -15.91 32.14 -2.76
CA PRO A 80 -16.31 30.86 -2.17
C PRO A 80 -17.20 31.02 -0.92
N ILE A 81 -18.10 30.06 -0.68
CA ILE A 81 -18.93 30.02 0.52
C ILE A 81 -18.01 29.82 1.74
N PRO A 82 -18.09 30.65 2.80
CA PRO A 82 -17.28 30.48 4.00
C PRO A 82 -17.56 29.15 4.73
N ASP A 83 -16.52 28.44 5.15
CA ASP A 83 -16.63 27.12 5.83
C ASP A 83 -17.62 27.09 7.00
N ARG A 84 -17.74 28.18 7.76
CA ARG A 84 -18.71 28.31 8.87
C ARG A 84 -20.17 28.13 8.43
N GLU A 85 -20.52 28.60 7.24
CA GLU A 85 -21.86 28.46 6.65
C GLU A 85 -22.09 27.02 6.19
N ILE A 86 -21.02 26.32 5.77
CA ILE A 86 -21.05 24.91 5.34
C ILE A 86 -21.12 23.97 6.55
N ALA A 87 -20.51 24.33 7.68
CA ALA A 87 -20.48 23.53 8.90
C ALA A 87 -21.81 23.53 9.67
N THR A 88 -22.57 24.62 9.63
CA THR A 88 -23.80 24.77 10.42
C THR A 88 -24.86 23.70 10.07
N PRO A 89 -25.12 23.39 8.79
CA PRO A 89 -26.04 22.31 8.42
C PRO A 89 -25.51 20.91 8.76
N ILE A 90 -24.19 20.72 8.82
CA ILE A 90 -23.57 19.43 9.18
C ILE A 90 -23.80 19.15 10.67
N GLU A 91 -23.63 20.16 11.54
CA GLU A 91 -23.88 20.04 12.98
C GLU A 91 -25.35 19.70 13.30
N ALA A 92 -26.29 20.25 12.54
CA ALA A 92 -27.72 19.99 12.71
C ALA A 92 -28.14 18.54 12.40
N VAL A 93 -27.39 17.83 11.54
CA VAL A 93 -27.67 16.43 11.17
C VAL A 93 -26.94 15.43 12.09
N GLN A 94 -25.91 15.88 12.81
CA GLN A 94 -25.16 15.07 13.76
C GLN A 94 -25.78 15.01 15.16
N MET A 95 -26.80 15.82 15.47
CA MET A 95 -27.59 15.78 16.72
C MET A 95 -28.74 14.78 16.70
#